data_AF-A0A0P9RHU5-F1
#
_entry.id   AF-A0A0P9RHU5-F1
#
_cell.length_a   1.000
_cell.length_b   1.000
_cell.length_c   1.000
_cell.angle_alpha   90.00
_cell.angle_beta   90.00
_cell.angle_gamma   90.00
#
_symmetry.space_group_name_H-M   'P 1'
#
loop_
_entity.id
_entity.type
_entity.pdbx_description
1 polymer ?
#
loop_
_entity_poly.entity_id
_entity_poly.type
_entity_poly.pdbx_seq_one_letter_code
_entity_poly.pdbx_strand_id
1 'polypeptide(L)'
;MEKFDEFFADDRRLLRICLSSVGYEFNAREVIANAIGRLLLQRARSETFRQRPLIVILDEAHNFLGKTLGSEDDVQHLDAFELIAKEGRKYGLNICLATQRPRDITKGVLSQMGTLLVHRLTNDRDREVVERACGEIDRSAAAFLPNLKQGEVAMVGVDFPIPVTIQIARPNQPPISDGPSFQDLW
;
A
#
# COMPACT_ATOMS: atom_id res chain seq x y z
N MET A 1 -8.81 -10.66 -18.56
CA MET A 1 -8.40 -9.38 -19.17
C MET A 1 -9.59 -8.50 -19.50
N GLU A 2 -10.67 -9.06 -20.04
CA GLU A 2 -11.90 -8.34 -20.42
C GLU A 2 -12.41 -7.31 -19.39
N LYS A 3 -12.51 -7.67 -18.11
CA LYS A 3 -12.94 -6.72 -17.06
C LYS A 3 -12.01 -5.52 -16.84
N PHE A 4 -10.71 -5.66 -17.10
CA PHE A 4 -9.77 -4.53 -17.04
C PHE A 4 -10.00 -3.61 -18.23
N ASP A 5 -10.15 -4.17 -19.42
CA ASP A 5 -10.40 -3.40 -20.63
C ASP A 5 -11.72 -2.63 -20.54
N GLU A 6 -12.77 -3.27 -20.03
CA GLU A 6 -14.03 -2.61 -19.72
C GLU A 6 -13.86 -1.48 -18.70
N PHE A 7 -13.13 -1.69 -17.61
CA PHE A 7 -12.88 -0.64 -16.62
C PHE A 7 -12.10 0.54 -17.23
N PHE A 8 -11.13 0.27 -18.10
CA PHE A 8 -10.36 1.32 -18.76
C PHE A 8 -11.10 2.02 -19.89
N ALA A 9 -12.16 1.43 -20.44
CA ALA A 9 -13.01 2.05 -21.46
C ALA A 9 -14.19 2.84 -20.85
N ASP A 10 -14.64 2.46 -19.65
CA ASP A 10 -15.78 3.03 -18.96
C ASP A 10 -15.39 4.25 -18.08
N ASP A 11 -16.39 4.99 -17.59
CA ASP A 11 -16.29 6.13 -16.67
C ASP A 11 -16.28 5.70 -15.19
N ARG A 12 -16.29 4.38 -14.93
CA ARG A 12 -16.11 3.82 -13.59
C ARG A 12 -14.81 4.33 -12.97
N ARG A 13 -14.90 4.73 -11.69
CA ARG A 13 -13.77 5.31 -10.94
C ARG A 13 -13.05 4.33 -10.02
N LEU A 14 -13.66 3.17 -9.74
CA LEU A 14 -13.14 2.18 -8.80
C LEU A 14 -13.31 0.77 -9.35
N LEU A 15 -12.21 0.01 -9.36
CA LEU A 15 -12.18 -1.42 -9.59
C LEU A 15 -11.62 -2.10 -8.34
N ARG A 16 -12.44 -2.91 -7.66
CA ARG A 16 -12.01 -3.68 -6.48
C ARG A 16 -11.71 -5.12 -6.89
N ILE A 17 -10.49 -5.57 -6.61
CA ILE A 17 -10.07 -6.96 -6.79
C ILE A 17 -9.98 -7.61 -5.41
N CYS A 18 -10.78 -8.64 -5.17
CA CYS A 18 -10.80 -9.35 -3.89
C CYS A 18 -10.11 -10.70 -4.06
N LEU A 19 -9.04 -10.95 -3.29
CA LEU A 19 -8.29 -12.21 -3.29
C LEU A 19 -8.63 -13.10 -2.10
N SER A 20 -9.69 -12.79 -1.32
CA SER A 20 -10.04 -13.52 -0.10
C SER A 20 -10.39 -15.00 -0.34
N SER A 21 -10.92 -15.33 -1.52
CA SER A 21 -11.29 -16.69 -1.91
C SER A 21 -10.13 -17.49 -2.50
N VAL A 22 -8.97 -16.88 -2.74
CA VAL A 22 -7.78 -17.57 -3.23
C VAL A 22 -7.11 -18.26 -2.05
N GLY A 23 -6.72 -19.53 -2.20
CA GLY A 23 -6.00 -20.25 -1.17
C GLY A 23 -4.66 -19.58 -0.80
N TYR A 24 -4.20 -19.79 0.42
CA TYR A 24 -2.87 -19.35 0.87
C TYR A 24 -1.75 -20.28 0.38
N GLU A 25 -2.11 -21.44 -0.17
CA GLU A 25 -1.15 -22.43 -0.62
C GLU A 25 -0.37 -21.92 -1.84
N PHE A 26 0.91 -22.31 -1.91
CA PHE A 26 1.80 -22.05 -3.04
C PHE A 26 1.95 -20.57 -3.45
N ASN A 27 1.74 -19.63 -2.51
CA ASN A 27 1.83 -18.19 -2.77
C ASN A 27 0.91 -17.70 -3.91
N ALA A 28 -0.23 -18.37 -4.11
CA ALA A 28 -1.13 -18.09 -5.23
C ALA A 28 -1.62 -16.63 -5.26
N ARG A 29 -1.89 -16.03 -4.09
CA ARG A 29 -2.33 -14.63 -3.98
C ARG A 29 -1.25 -13.67 -4.46
N GLU A 30 -0.02 -13.91 -4.01
CA GLU A 30 1.16 -13.12 -4.33
C GLU A 30 1.47 -13.21 -5.82
N VAL A 31 1.39 -14.40 -6.41
CA VAL A 31 1.55 -14.61 -7.85
C VAL A 31 0.50 -13.85 -8.65
N ILE A 32 -0.78 -13.97 -8.28
CA ILE A 32 -1.88 -13.30 -8.99
C ILE A 32 -1.74 -11.77 -8.88
N ALA A 33 -1.48 -11.26 -7.68
CA ALA A 33 -1.29 -9.83 -7.45
C ALA A 33 -0.09 -9.29 -8.23
N ASN A 34 1.03 -10.02 -8.23
CA ASN A 34 2.22 -9.68 -9.00
C ASN A 34 1.93 -9.66 -10.50
N ALA A 35 1.22 -10.66 -11.04
CA ALA A 35 0.83 -10.71 -12.45
C ALA A 35 -0.05 -9.52 -12.85
N ILE A 36 -1.00 -9.13 -11.99
CA ILE A 36 -1.80 -7.91 -12.18
C ILE A 36 -0.91 -6.67 -12.17
N GLY A 37 0.01 -6.54 -11.20
CA GLY A 37 0.96 -5.45 -11.15
C GLY A 37 1.82 -5.34 -12.41
N ARG A 38 2.32 -6.48 -12.92
CA ARG A 38 3.08 -6.54 -14.18
C ARG A 38 2.26 -6.06 -15.38
N LEU A 39 1.00 -6.49 -15.48
CA LEU A 39 0.09 -6.04 -16.54
C LEU A 39 -0.13 -4.53 -16.49
N LEU A 40 -0.41 -3.98 -15.30
CA LEU A 40 -0.60 -2.54 -15.11
C LEU A 40 0.66 -1.77 -15.49
N LEU A 41 1.83 -2.25 -15.06
CA LEU A 41 3.11 -1.61 -15.39
C LEU A 41 3.41 -1.64 -16.89
N GLN A 42 3.11 -2.75 -17.56
CA GLN A 42 3.24 -2.85 -19.02
C GLN A 42 2.36 -1.81 -19.72
N ARG A 43 1.09 -1.69 -19.33
CA ARG A 43 0.17 -0.67 -19.91
C ARG A 43 0.62 0.76 -19.63
N ALA A 44 1.15 1.01 -18.43
CA ALA A 44 1.71 2.31 -18.08
C ALA A 44 2.89 2.66 -19.00
N ARG A 45 3.81 1.72 -19.22
CA ARG A 45 4.96 1.90 -20.13
C ARG A 45 4.54 2.11 -21.59
N SER A 46 3.36 1.61 -21.99
CA SER A 46 2.71 1.92 -23.28
C SER A 46 1.94 3.26 -23.27
N GLU A 47 2.17 4.11 -22.27
CA GLU A 47 1.57 5.44 -22.08
C GLU A 47 0.04 5.47 -21.90
N THR A 48 -0.58 4.32 -21.60
CA THR A 48 -2.05 4.18 -21.46
C THR A 48 -2.63 5.14 -20.41
N PHE A 49 -1.89 5.41 -19.33
CA PHE A 49 -2.37 6.21 -18.19
C PHE A 49 -1.93 7.67 -18.24
N ARG A 50 -1.35 8.14 -19.35
CA ARG A 50 -0.82 9.50 -19.46
C ARG A 50 -1.90 10.57 -19.43
N GLN A 51 -3.02 10.31 -20.11
CA GLN A 51 -4.20 11.21 -20.12
C GLN A 51 -5.17 10.91 -18.97
N ARG A 52 -5.15 9.67 -18.46
CA ARG A 52 -6.03 9.21 -17.40
C ARG A 52 -5.21 8.44 -16.34
N PRO A 53 -4.59 9.15 -15.38
CA PRO A 53 -3.76 8.54 -14.37
C PRO A 53 -4.53 7.52 -13.54
N LEU A 54 -3.84 6.44 -13.17
CA LEU A 54 -4.39 5.37 -12.34
C LEU A 54 -3.70 5.37 -10.97
N ILE A 55 -4.46 5.15 -9.91
CA ILE A 55 -3.93 4.88 -8.57
C ILE A 55 -4.22 3.43 -8.23
N VAL A 56 -3.18 2.66 -7.94
CA VAL A 56 -3.28 1.29 -7.42
C VAL A 56 -3.26 1.37 -5.90
N ILE A 57 -4.29 0.86 -5.25
CA ILE A 57 -4.33 0.75 -3.78
C ILE A 57 -4.08 -0.71 -3.42
N LEU A 58 -3.00 -0.96 -2.69
CA LEU A 58 -2.64 -2.29 -2.20
C LEU A 58 -2.87 -2.35 -0.69
N ASP A 59 -3.94 -3.04 -0.30
CA ASP A 59 -4.24 -3.30 1.10
C ASP A 59 -3.38 -4.45 1.63
N GLU A 60 -3.07 -4.42 2.93
CA GLU A 60 -2.20 -5.40 3.59
C GLU A 60 -0.88 -5.61 2.83
N ALA A 61 -0.26 -4.50 2.38
CA ALA A 61 0.83 -4.49 1.40
C ALA A 61 2.05 -5.35 1.79
N HIS A 62 2.27 -5.59 3.09
CA HIS A 62 3.35 -6.45 3.58
C HIS A 62 3.21 -7.92 3.15
N ASN A 63 2.01 -8.35 2.72
CA ASN A 63 1.79 -9.68 2.16
C ASN A 63 2.31 -9.81 0.72
N PHE A 64 2.49 -8.71 0.01
CA PHE A 64 2.79 -8.73 -1.44
C PHE A 64 4.16 -8.17 -1.80
N LEU A 65 4.79 -7.40 -0.90
CA LEU A 65 6.11 -6.81 -1.11
C LEU A 65 7.22 -7.70 -0.54
N GLY A 66 8.38 -7.67 -1.19
CA GLY A 66 9.58 -8.40 -0.78
C GLY A 66 9.47 -9.92 -0.88
N LYS A 67 8.57 -10.43 -1.73
CA LYS A 67 8.33 -11.86 -1.88
C LYS A 67 9.17 -12.46 -3.01
N THR A 68 9.63 -13.69 -2.79
CA THR A 68 10.38 -14.48 -3.76
C THR A 68 9.81 -15.90 -3.85
N LEU A 69 9.94 -16.51 -5.01
CA LEU A 69 9.56 -17.90 -5.29
C LEU A 69 10.77 -18.68 -5.79
N GLY A 70 10.73 -20.00 -5.64
CA GLY A 70 11.76 -20.91 -6.13
C GLY A 70 12.82 -21.28 -5.10
N SER A 71 13.76 -22.12 -5.52
CA SER A 71 14.91 -22.56 -4.73
C SER A 71 16.06 -21.55 -4.83
N GLU A 72 17.11 -21.71 -4.01
CA GLU A 72 18.29 -20.82 -4.00
C GLU A 72 18.92 -20.64 -5.40
N ASP A 73 18.79 -21.64 -6.28
CA ASP A 73 19.32 -21.63 -7.65
C ASP A 73 18.40 -20.97 -8.70
N ASP A 74 17.12 -20.74 -8.42
CA ASP A 74 16.16 -20.13 -9.36
C ASP A 74 15.13 -19.25 -8.62
N VAL A 75 15.60 -18.09 -8.16
CA VAL A 75 14.80 -17.14 -7.38
C VAL A 75 14.02 -16.20 -8.31
N GLN A 76 12.69 -16.33 -8.33
CA GLN A 76 11.81 -15.38 -9.00
C GLN A 76 11.31 -14.33 -8.01
N HIS A 77 11.57 -13.05 -8.31
CA HIS A 77 11.07 -11.93 -7.51
C HIS A 77 9.63 -11.57 -7.90
N LEU A 78 8.77 -11.40 -6.89
CA LEU A 78 7.42 -10.88 -7.04
C LEU A 78 7.42 -9.37 -6.77
N ASP A 79 8.18 -8.64 -7.59
CA ASP A 79 8.58 -7.24 -7.41
C ASP A 79 7.74 -6.23 -8.21
N ALA A 80 6.57 -6.62 -8.72
CA ALA A 80 5.77 -5.74 -9.58
C ALA A 80 5.39 -4.42 -8.88
N PHE A 81 5.00 -4.48 -7.60
CA PHE A 81 4.58 -3.29 -6.85
C PHE A 81 5.77 -2.41 -6.43
N GLU A 82 6.94 -3.00 -6.19
CA GLU A 82 8.21 -2.30 -6.00
C GLU A 82 8.58 -1.49 -7.24
N LEU A 83 8.42 -2.09 -8.42
CA LEU A 83 8.66 -1.40 -9.68
C LEU A 83 7.63 -0.29 -9.90
N ILE A 84 6.33 -0.54 -9.64
CA ILE A 84 5.32 0.52 -9.72
C ILE A 84 5.66 1.68 -8.78
N ALA A 85 6.09 1.41 -7.54
CA ALA A 85 6.51 2.45 -6.61
C ALA A 85 7.70 3.28 -7.11
N LYS A 86 8.68 2.65 -7.78
CA LYS A 86 9.91 3.31 -8.27
C LYS A 86 9.72 4.07 -9.58
N GLU A 87 9.01 3.50 -10.55
CA GLU A 87 8.94 4.04 -11.91
C GLU A 87 7.52 4.38 -12.39
N GLY A 88 6.47 3.90 -11.72
CA GLY A 88 5.09 4.05 -12.17
C GLY A 88 4.68 5.51 -12.34
N ARG A 89 5.13 6.40 -11.44
CA ARG A 89 4.83 7.85 -11.47
C ARG A 89 5.18 8.50 -12.82
N LYS A 90 6.28 8.08 -13.46
CA LYS A 90 6.70 8.59 -14.77
C LYS A 90 5.63 8.37 -15.85
N TYR A 91 4.81 7.34 -15.68
CA TYR A 91 3.86 6.84 -16.67
C TYR A 91 2.40 7.04 -16.26
N GLY A 92 2.12 7.87 -15.24
CA GLY A 92 0.76 8.09 -14.74
C GLY A 92 0.18 6.94 -13.90
N LEU A 93 1.01 5.98 -13.47
CA LEU A 93 0.61 4.88 -12.58
C LEU A 93 1.14 5.14 -11.17
N ASN A 94 0.27 5.59 -10.27
CA ASN A 94 0.60 5.85 -8.88
C ASN A 94 0.21 4.67 -7.99
N ILE A 95 0.81 4.57 -6.81
CA ILE A 95 0.51 3.52 -5.84
C ILE A 95 0.27 4.11 -4.45
N CYS A 96 -0.69 3.52 -3.74
CA CYS A 96 -0.96 3.73 -2.33
C CYS A 96 -0.87 2.39 -1.62
N LEU A 97 -0.04 2.32 -0.59
CA LEU A 97 0.19 1.11 0.18
C LEU A 97 -0.47 1.29 1.56
N ALA A 98 -1.38 0.39 1.92
CA ALA A 98 -1.95 0.33 3.25
C ALA A 98 -1.40 -0.90 3.98
N THR A 99 -0.90 -0.72 5.20
CA THR A 99 -0.37 -1.80 6.02
C THR A 99 -0.37 -1.41 7.50
N GLN A 100 -0.63 -2.40 8.35
CA GLN A 100 -0.45 -2.35 9.79
C GLN A 100 0.97 -2.78 10.24
N ARG A 101 1.81 -3.27 9.31
CA ARG A 101 3.19 -3.71 9.58
C ARG A 101 4.18 -2.90 8.74
N PRO A 102 4.48 -1.63 9.10
CA PRO A 102 5.36 -0.79 8.31
C PRO A 102 6.78 -1.35 8.21
N ARG A 103 7.28 -2.04 9.26
CA ARG A 103 8.60 -2.69 9.27
C ARG A 103 8.78 -3.83 8.27
N ASP A 104 7.68 -4.44 7.82
CA ASP A 104 7.70 -5.54 6.85
C ASP A 104 7.74 -4.98 5.40
N ILE A 105 7.66 -3.66 5.23
CA ILE A 105 7.83 -2.99 3.95
C ILE A 105 9.30 -2.68 3.73
N THR A 106 9.81 -2.97 2.52
CA THR A 106 11.22 -2.73 2.22
C THR A 106 11.55 -1.24 2.25
N LYS A 107 12.74 -0.90 2.78
CA LYS A 107 13.23 0.50 2.82
C LYS A 107 13.24 1.16 1.43
N GLY A 108 13.55 0.37 0.40
CA GLY A 108 13.59 0.83 -0.97
C GLY A 108 12.22 1.17 -1.57
N VAL A 109 11.12 0.66 -0.99
CA VAL A 109 9.76 1.09 -1.35
C VAL A 109 9.33 2.29 -0.52
N LEU A 110 9.57 2.23 0.80
CA LEU A 110 9.21 3.34 1.71
C LEU A 110 9.86 4.66 1.29
N SER A 111 11.13 4.64 0.84
CA SER A 111 11.83 5.85 0.38
C SER A 111 11.28 6.45 -0.92
N GLN A 112 10.42 5.71 -1.65
CA GLN A 112 9.76 6.21 -2.85
C GLN A 112 8.37 6.78 -2.56
N MET A 113 7.86 6.61 -1.33
CA MET A 113 6.56 7.15 -0.94
C MET A 113 6.68 8.64 -0.65
N GLY A 114 6.06 9.48 -1.48
CA GLY A 114 6.10 10.94 -1.30
C GLY A 114 5.22 11.45 -0.14
N THR A 115 4.24 10.66 0.29
CA THR A 115 3.34 11.00 1.39
C THR A 115 3.05 9.75 2.22
N LEU A 116 3.15 9.90 3.53
CA LEU A 116 2.82 8.91 4.54
C LEU A 116 1.65 9.40 5.37
N LEU A 117 0.64 8.56 5.50
CA LEU A 117 -0.50 8.75 6.40
C LEU A 117 -0.33 7.75 7.55
N VAL A 118 0.09 8.26 8.70
CA VAL A 118 0.52 7.43 9.83
C VAL A 118 -0.48 7.57 10.97
N HIS A 119 -1.20 6.48 11.24
CA HIS A 119 -2.05 6.37 12.44
C HIS A 119 -1.19 6.13 13.69
N ARG A 120 -1.85 5.95 14.84
CA ARG A 120 -1.17 5.67 16.11
C ARG A 120 -0.20 4.49 15.98
N LEU A 121 1.08 4.75 16.22
CA LEU A 121 2.14 3.75 16.32
C LEU A 121 2.72 3.76 17.73
N THR A 122 2.55 2.67 18.47
CA THR A 122 3.07 2.52 19.84
C THR A 122 4.40 1.76 19.90
N ASN A 123 4.76 1.04 18.83
CA ASN A 123 6.00 0.27 18.78
C ASN A 123 7.17 1.13 18.28
N ASP A 124 8.25 1.18 19.06
CA ASP A 124 9.45 1.95 18.76
C ASP A 124 10.06 1.59 17.40
N ARG A 125 10.10 0.31 17.05
CA ARG A 125 10.69 -0.15 15.78
C ARG A 125 9.86 0.29 14.58
N ASP A 126 8.53 0.30 14.71
CA ASP A 126 7.64 0.77 13.64
C ASP A 126 7.76 2.28 13.45
N ARG A 127 7.93 3.03 14.54
CA ARG A 127 8.21 4.48 14.50
C ARG A 127 9.54 4.78 13.82
N GLU A 128 10.60 4.06 14.19
CA GLU A 128 11.91 4.22 13.55
C GLU A 128 11.87 3.97 12.03
N VAL A 129 11.01 3.07 11.56
CA VAL A 129 10.84 2.81 10.13
C VAL A 129 10.23 4.02 9.41
N VAL A 130 9.21 4.63 10.02
CA VAL A 130 8.58 5.86 9.51
C VAL A 130 9.57 7.03 9.56
N GLU A 131 10.30 7.22 10.66
CA GLU A 131 11.32 8.27 10.80
C GLU A 131 12.35 8.20 9.67
N ARG A 132 12.87 7.01 9.39
CA ARG A 132 13.86 6.81 8.33
C ARG A 132 13.28 7.01 6.92
N ALA A 133 12.00 6.75 6.74
CA ALA A 133 11.32 6.97 5.45
C ALA A 133 11.10 8.47 5.16
N CYS A 134 10.86 9.28 6.20
CA CYS A 134 10.63 10.73 6.08
C CYS A 134 11.90 11.57 5.89
N GLY A 135 13.09 10.97 6.04
CA GLY A 135 14.36 11.69 5.97
C GLY A 135 14.61 12.61 7.17
N GLU A 136 15.48 13.61 7.02
CA GLU A 136 15.85 14.56 8.09
C GLU A 136 14.71 15.50 8.53
N ILE A 137 13.52 15.39 7.89
CA ILE A 137 12.31 16.13 8.28
C ILE A 137 11.73 15.49 9.55
N ASP A 138 12.44 15.86 10.61
CA ASP A 138 12.17 15.88 12.03
C ASP A 138 11.92 14.54 12.72
N ARG A 139 12.92 14.10 13.50
CA ARG A 139 12.74 13.08 14.56
C ARG A 139 11.57 13.45 15.49
N SER A 140 11.27 14.75 15.63
CA SER A 140 10.12 15.23 16.39
C SER A 140 8.78 14.77 15.79
N ALA A 141 8.71 14.54 14.47
CA ALA A 141 7.51 14.10 13.77
C ALA A 141 7.00 12.75 14.23
N ALA A 142 7.90 11.84 14.58
CA ALA A 142 7.52 10.51 15.05
C ALA A 142 7.26 10.45 16.57
N ALA A 143 7.76 11.44 17.32
CA ALA A 143 7.65 11.47 18.78
C ALA A 143 6.19 11.58 19.25
N PHE A 144 5.32 12.22 18.46
CA PHE A 144 3.90 12.37 18.81
C PHE A 144 3.00 11.23 18.28
N LEU A 145 3.50 10.35 17.40
CA LEU A 145 2.72 9.24 16.83
C LEU A 145 2.08 8.31 17.88
N PRO A 146 2.72 8.00 19.03
CA PRO A 146 2.08 7.22 20.09
C PRO A 146 0.86 7.90 20.72
N ASN A 147 0.80 9.23 20.67
CA ASN A 147 -0.21 10.04 21.34
C ASN A 147 -1.46 10.26 20.47
N LEU A 148 -1.41 9.88 19.19
CA LEU A 148 -2.56 9.97 18.29
C LEU A 148 -3.74 9.17 18.83
N LYS A 149 -4.94 9.76 18.82
CA LYS A 149 -6.18 9.08 19.19
C LYS A 149 -6.73 8.27 18.02
N GLN A 150 -7.72 7.43 18.31
CA GLN A 150 -8.42 6.69 17.26
C GLN A 150 -9.05 7.66 16.25
N GLY A 151 -8.76 7.43 14.96
CA GLY A 151 -9.21 8.29 13.87
C GLY A 151 -8.31 9.49 13.62
N GLU A 152 -7.32 9.79 14.45
CA GLU A 152 -6.28 10.78 14.12
C GLU A 152 -5.23 10.14 13.22
N VAL A 153 -4.70 10.93 12.29
CA VAL A 153 -3.62 10.56 11.38
C VAL A 153 -2.60 11.69 11.31
N ALA A 154 -1.31 11.34 11.34
CA ALA A 154 -0.24 12.25 10.99
C ALA A 154 0.03 12.14 9.48
N MET A 155 -0.07 13.27 8.79
CA MET A 155 0.35 13.41 7.40
C MET A 155 1.79 13.91 7.38
N VAL A 156 2.68 13.12 6.80
CA VAL A 156 4.11 13.43 6.66
C VAL A 156 4.52 13.20 5.20
N GLY A 157 5.44 13.99 4.66
CA GLY A 157 5.88 13.80 3.28
C GLY A 157 6.84 14.88 2.81
N VAL A 158 7.39 14.68 1.62
CA VAL A 158 8.40 15.57 1.04
C VAL A 158 7.87 16.98 0.77
N ASP A 159 6.56 17.12 0.55
CA ASP A 159 5.90 18.38 0.30
C ASP A 159 5.42 19.09 1.58
N PHE A 160 5.63 18.46 2.76
CA PHE A 160 5.16 18.96 4.05
C PHE A 160 6.34 19.28 4.97
N PRO A 161 6.64 20.56 5.24
CA PRO A 161 7.77 20.93 6.11
C PRO A 161 7.56 20.54 7.58
N ILE A 162 6.30 20.39 8.01
CA ILE A 162 5.92 20.00 9.37
C ILE A 162 4.78 18.97 9.25
N PRO A 163 4.75 17.92 10.09
CA PRO A 163 3.64 16.98 10.15
C PRO A 163 2.32 17.67 10.46
N VAL A 164 1.27 17.29 9.72
CA VAL A 164 -0.09 17.78 9.94
C VAL A 164 -0.93 16.67 10.56
N THR A 165 -1.50 16.92 11.73
CA THR A 165 -2.46 15.99 12.35
C THR A 165 -3.87 16.27 11.83
N ILE A 166 -4.54 15.23 11.33
CA ILE A 166 -5.87 15.30 10.73
C ILE A 166 -6.78 14.30 11.44
N GLN A 167 -8.02 14.70 11.74
CA GLN A 167 -9.07 13.79 12.21
C GLN A 167 -9.80 13.20 11.00
N ILE A 168 -9.73 11.88 10.84
CA ILE A 168 -10.45 11.13 9.83
C ILE A 168 -11.89 10.91 10.31
N ALA A 169 -12.85 11.32 9.49
CA ALA A 169 -14.26 11.04 9.70
C ALA A 169 -14.56 9.55 9.47
N ARG A 170 -15.55 9.01 10.18
CA ARG A 170 -15.99 7.63 9.96
C ARG A 170 -16.56 7.50 8.54
N PRO A 171 -16.28 6.38 7.84
CA PRO A 171 -16.82 6.16 6.50
C PRO A 171 -18.34 5.98 6.56
N ASN A 172 -19.04 6.47 5.53
CA ASN A 172 -20.49 6.28 5.38
C ASN A 172 -20.86 4.80 5.19
N GLN A 173 -19.94 4.00 4.65
CA GLN A 173 -20.06 2.56 4.50
C GLN A 173 -18.90 1.91 5.26
N PRO A 174 -19.13 1.44 6.51
CA PRO A 174 -18.08 0.82 7.30
C PRO A 174 -17.65 -0.52 6.69
N PRO A 175 -16.37 -0.91 6.86
CA PRO A 175 -15.91 -2.23 6.45
C PRO A 175 -16.61 -3.32 7.28
N ILE A 176 -16.79 -4.49 6.67
CA ILE A 176 -17.22 -5.70 7.39
C ILE A 176 -15.97 -6.26 8.07
N SER A 177 -15.63 -5.71 9.23
CA SER A 177 -14.40 -6.01 9.97
C SER A 177 -14.62 -6.56 11.37
N ASP A 178 -15.88 -6.75 11.78
CA ASP A 178 -16.18 -7.24 13.12
C ASP A 178 -15.65 -8.68 13.28
N GLY A 179 -14.81 -8.87 14.29
CA GLY A 179 -14.38 -10.19 14.71
C GLY A 179 -15.54 -10.97 15.35
N PRO A 180 -15.40 -12.29 15.52
CA PRO A 180 -16.40 -13.06 16.23
C PRO A 180 -16.60 -12.50 17.66
N SER A 181 -17.86 -12.34 18.08
CA SER A 181 -18.18 -11.95 19.44
C SER A 181 -17.96 -13.12 20.38
N PHE A 182 -16.76 -13.25 20.94
CA PHE A 182 -16.46 -14.29 21.92
C PHE A 182 -17.33 -14.16 23.18
N GLN A 183 -17.83 -12.96 23.51
CA GLN A 183 -18.70 -12.76 24.67
C GLN A 183 -20.10 -13.36 24.49
N ASP A 184 -20.59 -13.42 23.25
CA ASP A 184 -21.91 -13.99 22.93
C ASP A 184 -21.83 -15.47 22.50
N LEU A 185 -20.62 -15.96 22.19
CA LEU A 185 -20.38 -17.28 21.60
C LEU A 185 -19.66 -18.27 22.55
N TRP A 186 -19.34 -17.86 23.78
CA TRP A 186 -18.79 -18.72 24.84
C TRP A 186 -19.75 -18.86 26.03
#